data_AF-A0A662GGX7-F1
#
_entry.id   AF-A0A662GGX7-F1
#
_cell.length_a   1.000
_cell.length_b   1.000
_cell.length_c   1.000
_cell.angle_alpha   90.00
_cell.angle_beta   90.00
_cell.angle_gamma   90.00
#
_symmetry.space_group_name_H-M   'P 1'
#
loop_
_entity.id
_entity.type
_entity.pdbx_description
1 polymer ?
#
loop_
_entity_poly.entity_id
_entity_poly.type
_entity_poly.pdbx_seq_one_letter_code
_entity_poly.pdbx_strand_id
1 'polypeptide(L)' 'MFILSGILGLIIGIILIIIGILILILLVKMFLILLPAIIIAAIVYFITGDFFLTGVAFLIIAVISLIKKL' A
#
# COMPACT_ATOMS: atom_id res chain seq x y z
N MET A 1 -10.32 -40.60 9.14
CA MET A 1 -10.95 -39.50 8.36
C MET A 1 -10.96 -38.18 9.15
N PHE A 2 -11.42 -38.15 10.40
CA PHE A 2 -11.45 -36.94 11.26
C PHE A 2 -10.07 -36.28 11.57
N ILE A 3 -9.02 -37.08 11.76
CA ILE A 3 -7.69 -36.56 12.10
C ILE A 3 -7.03 -35.90 10.88
N LEU A 4 -7.21 -36.48 9.69
CA LEU A 4 -6.67 -35.96 8.44
C LEU A 4 -7.35 -34.63 8.06
N SER A 5 -8.67 -34.50 8.29
CA SER A 5 -9.39 -33.23 8.07
C SER A 5 -8.97 -32.14 9.05
N GLY A 6 -8.63 -32.48 10.29
CA GLY A 6 -8.12 -31.52 11.27
C GLY A 6 -6.74 -30.96 10.90
N ILE A 7 -5.81 -31.83 10.48
CA ILE A 7 -4.46 -31.44 10.06
C ILE A 7 -4.50 -30.59 8.78
N LEU A 8 -5.32 -30.98 7.79
CA LEU A 8 -5.52 -30.20 6.57
C LEU A 8 -6.11 -28.82 6.86
N GLY A 9 -7.11 -28.73 7.75
CA GLY A 9 -7.68 -27.44 8.16
C GLY A 9 -6.65 -26.52 8.82
N LEU A 10 -5.75 -27.08 9.64
CA LEU A 10 -4.68 -26.33 10.30
C LEU A 10 -3.65 -25.81 9.28
N ILE A 11 -3.23 -26.65 8.32
CA ILE A 11 -2.31 -26.26 7.24
C ILE A 11 -2.91 -25.14 6.38
N ILE A 12 -4.18 -25.28 5.97
CA ILE A 12 -4.89 -24.26 5.18
C ILE A 12 -5.00 -22.96 5.97
N GLY A 13 -5.34 -23.03 7.25
CA GLY A 13 -5.40 -21.87 8.14
C GLY A 13 -4.07 -21.12 8.23
N ILE A 14 -2.95 -21.84 8.40
CA ILE A 14 -1.60 -21.25 8.43
C ILE A 14 -1.29 -20.55 7.10
N ILE A 15 -1.57 -21.19 5.97
CA ILE A 15 -1.34 -20.61 4.64
C ILE A 15 -2.13 -19.31 4.47
N LEU A 16 -3.41 -19.31 4.87
CA LEU A 16 -4.25 -18.10 4.83
C LEU A 16 -3.70 -16.97 5.69
N ILE A 17 -3.21 -17.28 6.90
CA ILE A 17 -2.59 -16.29 7.79
C ILE A 17 -1.35 -15.68 7.13
N ILE A 18 -0.49 -16.51 6.55
CA ILE A 18 0.73 -16.05 5.85
C ILE A 18 0.36 -15.13 4.68
N ILE A 19 -0.61 -15.51 3.86
CA ILE A 19 -1.09 -14.70 2.73
C ILE A 19 -1.66 -13.37 3.23
N GLY A 20 -2.48 -13.40 4.28
CA GLY A 20 -3.05 -12.19 4.87
C GLY A 20 -1.97 -11.22 5.36
N ILE A 21 -0.97 -11.73 6.07
CA ILE A 21 0.17 -10.94 6.53
C ILE A 21 0.96 -10.37 5.34
N LEU A 22 1.18 -11.17 4.29
CA LEU A 22 1.92 -10.73 3.11
C LEU A 22 1.20 -9.57 2.39
N ILE A 23 -0.12 -9.66 2.24
CA ILE A 23 -0.96 -8.60 1.65
C ILE A 23 -0.89 -7.33 2.51
N LEU A 24 -0.97 -7.46 3.84
CA LEU A 24 -0.86 -6.31 4.76
C LEU A 24 0.50 -5.62 4.64
N ILE A 25 1.60 -6.39 4.57
CA ILE A 25 2.94 -5.84 4.38
C ILE A 25 3.02 -5.08 3.05
N LEU A 26 2.47 -5.64 1.96
CA LEU A 26 2.44 -4.98 0.66
C LEU A 26 1.66 -3.67 0.70
N LEU A 27 0.50 -3.65 1.36
CA LEU A 27 -0.32 -2.44 1.55
C LEU A 27 0.46 -1.36 2.31
N VAL A 28 1.00 -1.70 3.48
CA VAL A 28 1.77 -0.73 4.30
C VAL A 28 2.96 -0.20 3.53
N LYS A 29 3.69 -1.06 2.82
CA LYS A 29 4.83 -0.66 2.00
C LYS A 29 4.41 0.30 0.88
N MET A 30 3.25 0.09 0.27
CA MET A 30 2.69 0.97 -0.75
C MET A 30 2.43 2.38 -0.19
N PHE A 31 1.80 2.50 0.98
CA PHE A 31 1.60 3.81 1.64
C PHE A 31 2.93 4.52 1.93
N LEU A 32 3.96 3.80 2.36
CA LEU A 32 5.30 4.36 2.60
C LEU A 32 6.01 4.82 1.30
N ILE A 33 5.68 4.23 0.15
CA ILE A 33 6.20 4.67 -1.16
C ILE A 33 5.48 5.93 -1.63
N LEU A 34 4.20 6.10 -1.30
CA LEU A 34 3.43 7.30 -1.65
C LEU A 34 3.67 8.48 -0.70
N LEU A 35 4.33 8.25 0.45
CA LEU A 35 4.66 9.29 1.43
C LEU A 35 5.27 10.58 0.82
N PRO A 36 6.30 10.54 -0.06
CA PRO A 36 6.79 11.74 -0.73
C PRO A 36 5.74 12.44 -1.59
N ALA A 37 4.86 11.70 -2.27
CA ALA A 37 3.78 12.29 -3.06
C ALA A 37 2.77 13.03 -2.19
N ILE A 38 2.42 12.46 -1.03
CA ILE A 38 1.55 13.11 -0.05
C ILE A 38 2.19 14.39 0.48
N ILE A 39 3.49 14.37 0.79
CA ILE A 39 4.21 15.55 1.27
C ILE A 39 4.18 16.67 0.22
N ILE A 40 4.49 16.37 -1.05
CA ILE A 40 4.46 17.38 -2.10
C ILE A 40 3.04 17.89 -2.33
N ALA A 41 2.04 17.03 -2.33
CA ALA A 41 0.64 17.43 -2.47
C ALA A 41 0.22 18.39 -1.33
N ALA A 42 0.58 18.07 -0.09
CA ALA A 42 0.30 18.93 1.05
C ALA A 42 0.98 20.31 0.90
N ILE A 43 2.24 20.35 0.44
CA ILE A 43 2.95 21.61 0.18
C ILE A 43 2.25 22.43 -0.91
N VAL A 44 1.88 21.79 -2.03
CA VAL A 44 1.19 22.47 -3.14
C VAL A 44 -0.15 23.04 -2.68
N TYR A 45 -0.94 22.26 -1.94
CA TYR A 45 -2.21 22.73 -1.38
C TYR A 45 -2.01 23.91 -0.43
N PHE A 46 -0.99 23.86 0.43
CA PHE A 46 -0.73 24.94 1.39
C PHE A 46 -0.35 26.26 0.71
N ILE A 47 0.30 26.19 -0.45
CA ILE A 47 0.73 27.36 -1.22
C ILE A 47 -0.39 27.89 -2.13
N THR A 48 -1.10 26.99 -2.83
CA THR A 48 -2.07 27.39 -3.86
C THR A 48 -3.52 27.46 -3.37
N GLY A 49 -3.87 26.69 -2.33
CA GLY A 49 -5.25 26.46 -1.90
C GLY A 49 -6.11 25.72 -2.93
N ASP A 50 -5.52 25.26 -4.04
CA ASP A 50 -6.24 24.69 -5.17
C ASP A 50 -6.16 23.16 -5.17
N PHE A 51 -7.32 22.51 -5.15
CA PHE A 51 -7.42 21.05 -5.11
C PHE A 51 -7.01 20.39 -6.43
N PHE A 52 -7.19 21.06 -7.57
CA PHE A 52 -6.85 20.50 -8.87
C PHE A 52 -5.33 20.41 -9.02
N LEU A 53 -4.60 21.50 -8.74
CA LEU A 53 -3.14 21.55 -8.76
C LEU A 53 -2.52 20.60 -7.73
N THR A 54 -3.15 20.48 -6.55
CA THR A 54 -2.77 19.52 -5.51
C THR A 54 -2.86 18.08 -6.02
N GLY A 55 -3.99 17.72 -6.65
CA GLY A 55 -4.19 16.39 -7.22
C GLY A 55 -3.20 16.09 -8.34
N VAL A 56 -2.96 17.05 -9.24
CA VAL A 56 -1.97 16.92 -10.31
C VAL A 56 -0.56 16.71 -9.74
N ALA A 57 -0.16 17.49 -8.73
CA ALA A 57 1.14 17.33 -8.08
C ALA A 57 1.28 15.98 -7.37
N PHE A 58 0.24 15.54 -6.65
CA PHE A 58 0.20 14.21 -6.05
C PHE A 58 0.41 13.11 -7.09
N LEU A 59 -0.34 13.14 -8.19
CA LEU A 59 -0.29 12.10 -9.22
C LEU A 59 1.08 12.04 -9.92
N ILE A 60 1.64 13.19 -10.30
CA ILE A 60 2.95 13.27 -10.95
C ILE A 60 4.03 12.69 -10.01
N ILE A 61 4.05 13.12 -8.75
CA ILE A 61 5.05 12.66 -7.79
C ILE A 61 4.81 11.21 -7.37
N ALA A 62 3.56 10.75 -7.31
CA ALA A 62 3.24 9.34 -7.04
C ALA A 62 3.80 8.44 -8.14
N VAL A 63 3.62 8.80 -9.42
CA VAL A 63 4.18 8.06 -10.55
C VAL A 63 5.71 8.07 -10.50
N ILE A 64 6.34 9.24 -10.27
CA ILE A 64 7.80 9.34 -10.17
C ILE A 64 8.33 8.51 -8.99
N SER A 65 7.68 8.56 -7.83
CA SER A 65 8.08 7.81 -6.63
C SER A 65 7.96 6.31 -6.83
N LEU A 66 6.91 5.85 -7.53
CA LEU A 66 6.76 4.46 -7.91
C LEU A 66 7.89 4.04 -8.86
N ILE A 67 8.11 4.77 -9.95
CA ILE A 67 9.14 4.44 -10.96
C ILE A 67 10.55 4.42 -10.36
N LYS A 68 10.86 5.35 -9.46
CA LYS A 68 12.23 5.49 -8.92
C LYS A 68 12.54 4.50 -7.78
N LYS A 69 11.51 3.91 -7.17
CA LYS A 69 11.65 3.03 -5.99
C LYS A 69 11.33 1.55 -6.30
N LEU A 70 10.65 1.28 -7.42
CA LEU A 70 10.66 -0.02 -8.11
C LEU A 70 12.04 -0.26 -8.74
#